data_AF-J1JEJ9-F1
#
_entry.id   AF-J1JEJ9-F1
#
_cell.length_a   1.000
_cell.length_b   1.000
_cell.length_c   1.000
_cell.angle_alpha   90.00
_cell.angle_beta   90.00
_cell.angle_gamma   90.00
#
_symmetry.space_group_name_H-M   'P 1'
#
loop_
_entity.id
_entity.type
_entity.pdbx_description
1 polymer ?
#
loop_
_entity_poly.entity_id
_entity_poly.type
_entity_poly.pdbx_seq_one_letter_code
_entity_poly.pdbx_strand_id
1 'polypeptide(L)'
;MCYAVNGRHYDIGESDGAIGALMPLADIDTEADNLWAQEWIATCYELQTGNAPSPQQKMEIHRAMKQMRQAPKNMRSLGNFVTTVQDKEIRQALMHYTLSGGMGHLLDGQEPLEENNDFIVYEIDELMKLGDKNGLPVLLYLFRRFERSLKGQPSILSLDEAWIMLGHSVFREKIRE
;
A
#
# COMPACT_ATOMS: atom_id res chain seq x y z
N MET A 1 -13.20 -20.63 -9.98
CA MET A 1 -14.34 -19.96 -9.32
C MET A 1 -14.41 -18.47 -9.68
N CYS A 2 -13.32 -17.70 -9.50
CA CYS A 2 -13.29 -16.25 -9.78
C CYS A 2 -13.80 -15.86 -11.19
N TYR A 3 -13.25 -16.45 -12.25
CA TYR A 3 -13.70 -16.16 -13.63
C TYR A 3 -15.16 -16.55 -13.92
N ALA A 4 -15.69 -17.55 -13.21
CA ALA A 4 -17.05 -18.04 -13.43
C ALA A 4 -18.13 -17.09 -12.88
N VAL A 5 -17.76 -16.18 -11.98
CA VAL A 5 -18.66 -15.17 -11.39
C VAL A 5 -18.35 -13.75 -11.89
N ASN A 6 -17.60 -13.62 -12.98
CA ASN A 6 -17.09 -12.34 -13.48
C ASN A 6 -16.26 -11.57 -12.43
N GLY A 7 -15.56 -12.30 -11.56
CA GLY A 7 -14.61 -11.72 -10.63
C GLY A 7 -13.26 -11.42 -11.28
N ARG A 8 -12.42 -10.65 -10.58
CA ARG A 8 -11.03 -10.44 -10.97
C ARG A 8 -10.07 -11.19 -10.05
N HIS A 9 -9.13 -11.90 -10.65
CA HIS A 9 -8.03 -12.57 -9.97
C HIS A 9 -6.74 -11.84 -10.31
N TYR A 10 -5.95 -11.55 -9.29
CA TYR A 10 -4.66 -10.90 -9.40
C TYR A 10 -3.61 -11.70 -8.66
N ASP A 11 -2.50 -11.97 -9.33
CA ASP A 11 -1.32 -12.57 -8.70
C ASP A 11 -0.38 -11.45 -8.23
N ILE A 12 -0.15 -11.36 -6.93
CA ILE A 12 0.70 -10.35 -6.31
C ILE A 12 2.04 -10.97 -5.95
N GLY A 13 3.09 -10.57 -6.66
CA GLY A 13 4.46 -11.04 -6.42
C GLY A 13 5.10 -11.67 -7.65
N GLU A 14 4.32 -12.12 -8.63
CA GLU A 14 4.84 -12.48 -9.95
C GLU A 14 5.08 -11.26 -10.84
N SER A 15 6.23 -11.23 -11.53
CA SER A 15 6.62 -10.13 -12.43
C SER A 15 5.75 -9.99 -13.67
N ASP A 16 4.97 -11.03 -14.02
CA ASP A 16 4.08 -11.09 -15.19
C ASP A 16 2.58 -11.09 -14.81
N GLY A 17 2.25 -10.84 -13.53
CA GLY A 17 0.88 -10.77 -13.05
C GLY A 17 0.05 -9.70 -13.77
N ALA A 18 -1.24 -9.96 -14.00
CA ALA A 18 -2.15 -9.06 -14.71
C ALA A 18 -2.40 -7.71 -14.01
N ILE A 19 -1.92 -7.53 -12.77
CA ILE A 19 -1.99 -6.26 -12.05
C ILE A 19 -0.75 -5.43 -12.39
N GLY A 20 -0.94 -4.23 -12.95
CA GLY A 20 0.11 -3.22 -12.88
C GLY A 20 0.42 -2.89 -11.42
N ALA A 21 1.63 -2.39 -11.15
CA ALA A 21 2.04 -1.99 -9.80
C ALA A 21 0.95 -1.15 -9.11
N LEU A 22 0.71 -1.42 -7.83
CA LEU A 22 -0.25 -0.69 -7.01
C LEU A 22 0.20 0.76 -6.84
N MET A 23 -0.75 1.67 -6.55
CA MET A 23 -0.45 3.10 -6.38
C MET A 23 -1.03 3.63 -5.06
N PRO A 24 -0.39 3.34 -3.91
CA PRO A 24 -0.98 3.54 -2.59
C PRO A 24 -1.36 4.99 -2.25
N LEU A 25 -0.69 5.97 -2.86
CA LEU A 25 -0.92 7.39 -2.57
C LEU A 25 -1.87 8.06 -3.59
N ALA A 26 -2.48 7.31 -4.52
CA ALA A 26 -3.38 7.85 -5.53
C ALA A 26 -4.59 8.57 -4.92
N ASP A 27 -5.24 7.92 -3.95
CA ASP A 27 -6.55 8.33 -3.47
C ASP A 27 -6.50 9.04 -2.10
N ILE A 28 -5.66 10.07 -1.99
CA ILE A 28 -5.45 10.87 -0.77
C ILE A 28 -6.29 12.15 -0.72
N ASP A 29 -7.44 12.16 -1.40
CA ASP A 29 -8.27 13.37 -1.58
C ASP A 29 -8.97 13.82 -0.31
N THR A 30 -9.30 12.90 0.61
CA THR A 30 -9.87 13.23 1.92
C THR A 30 -8.80 13.38 2.99
N GLU A 31 -9.13 14.04 4.11
CA GLU A 31 -8.19 14.17 5.23
C GLU A 31 -7.89 12.81 5.87
N ALA A 32 -8.90 11.96 6.03
CA ALA A 32 -8.73 10.61 6.56
C ALA A 32 -7.83 9.75 5.65
N ASP A 33 -8.02 9.80 4.32
CA ASP A 33 -7.15 9.09 3.38
C ASP A 33 -5.71 9.60 3.42
N ASN A 34 -5.53 10.92 3.49
CA ASN A 34 -4.21 11.51 3.57
C ASN A 34 -3.50 11.16 4.88
N LEU A 35 -4.23 11.09 6.01
CA LEU A 35 -3.69 10.67 7.29
C LEU A 35 -3.27 9.19 7.27
N TRP A 36 -4.13 8.31 6.76
CA TRP A 36 -3.80 6.90 6.57
C TRP A 36 -2.52 6.73 5.73
N ALA A 37 -2.39 7.49 4.64
CA ALA A 37 -1.22 7.42 3.77
C ALA A 37 0.05 7.94 4.47
N GLN A 38 -0.04 8.95 5.33
CA GLN A 38 1.10 9.41 6.15
C GLN A 38 1.56 8.32 7.13
N GLU A 39 0.62 7.66 7.80
CA GLU A 39 0.92 6.55 8.71
C GLU A 39 1.53 5.36 7.96
N TRP A 40 0.98 5.03 6.79
CA TRP A 40 1.51 3.97 5.95
C TRP A 40 2.93 4.25 5.46
N ILE A 41 3.25 5.50 5.07
CA ILE A 41 4.63 5.91 4.75
C ILE A 41 5.55 5.78 5.97
N ALA A 42 5.08 6.15 7.17
CA ALA A 42 5.84 6.00 8.40
C ALA A 42 6.13 4.52 8.71
N THR A 43 5.17 3.62 8.50
CA THR A 43 5.38 2.16 8.60
C THR A 43 6.38 1.67 7.57
N CYS A 44 6.28 2.11 6.31
CA CYS A 44 7.23 1.75 5.26
C CYS A 44 8.67 2.15 5.63
N TYR A 45 8.84 3.37 6.17
CA TYR A 45 10.11 3.86 6.68
C TYR A 45 10.65 2.98 7.82
N GLU A 46 9.81 2.69 8.81
CA GLU A 46 10.19 1.89 9.98
C GLU A 46 10.60 0.46 9.60
N LEU A 47 9.89 -0.17 8.66
CA LEU A 47 10.24 -1.48 8.16
C LEU A 47 11.63 -1.50 7.49
N GLN A 48 11.97 -0.45 6.74
CA GLN A 48 13.26 -0.38 6.05
C GLN A 48 14.41 -0.07 7.01
N THR A 49 14.23 0.91 7.89
CA THR A 49 15.29 1.41 8.79
C THR A 49 15.39 0.66 10.12
N GLY A 50 14.33 -0.07 10.51
CA GLY A 50 14.19 -0.67 11.84
C GLY A 50 13.86 0.35 12.95
N ASN A 51 13.60 1.62 12.61
CA ASN A 51 13.35 2.68 13.58
C ASN A 51 12.12 3.50 13.18
N ALA A 52 11.28 3.84 14.16
CA ALA A 52 10.16 4.74 13.93
C ALA A 52 10.66 6.14 13.47
N PRO A 53 9.94 6.85 12.59
CA PRO A 53 10.32 8.19 12.19
C PRO A 53 10.36 9.15 13.39
N SER A 54 11.39 9.98 13.45
CA SER A 54 11.49 11.07 14.43
C SER A 54 10.34 12.09 14.29
N PRO A 55 10.07 12.92 15.30
CA PRO A 55 9.05 13.98 15.20
C PRO A 55 9.26 14.91 13.98
N GLN A 56 10.51 15.24 13.66
CA GLN A 56 10.85 16.06 12.50
C GLN A 56 10.55 15.34 11.19
N GLN A 57 10.86 14.04 11.09
CA GLN A 57 10.52 13.22 9.94
C GLN A 57 9.01 13.06 9.76
N LYS A 58 8.24 12.91 10.85
CA LYS A 58 6.78 12.91 10.79
C LYS A 58 6.21 14.23 10.25
N MET A 59 6.77 15.37 10.67
CA MET A 59 6.41 16.67 10.11
C MET A 59 6.73 16.78 8.62
N GLU A 60 7.86 16.23 8.18
CA GLU A 60 8.24 16.27 6.76
C GLU A 60 7.37 15.34 5.90
N ILE A 61 7.03 14.14 6.39
CA ILE A 61 6.04 13.26 5.75
C ILE A 61 4.71 14.00 5.60
N HIS A 62 4.23 14.65 6.67
CA HIS A 62 3.00 15.44 6.65
C HIS A 62 3.02 16.56 5.60
N ARG A 63 4.12 17.33 5.54
CA ARG A 63 4.31 18.41 4.56
C ARG A 63 4.29 17.87 3.12
N ALA A 64 5.06 16.81 2.85
CA ALA A 64 5.15 16.19 1.54
C ALA A 64 3.78 15.62 1.10
N MET A 65 3.06 14.94 2.00
CA MET A 65 1.74 14.38 1.71
C MET A 65 0.67 15.45 1.45
N LYS A 66 0.76 16.61 2.12
CA LYS A 66 -0.09 17.77 1.80
C LYS A 66 0.15 18.30 0.40
N GLN A 67 1.42 18.35 -0.04
CA GLN A 67 1.77 18.76 -1.39
C GLN A 67 1.30 17.73 -2.44
N MET A 68 1.50 16.44 -2.17
CA MET A 68 1.04 15.35 -3.05
C MET A 68 -0.48 15.39 -3.27
N ARG A 69 -1.26 15.70 -2.22
CA ARG A 69 -2.72 15.83 -2.30
C ARG A 69 -3.17 16.92 -3.27
N GLN A 70 -2.36 17.95 -3.50
CA GLN A 70 -2.67 19.03 -4.46
C GLN A 70 -2.36 18.64 -5.91
N ALA A 71 -1.53 17.62 -6.13
CA ALA A 71 -1.21 17.13 -7.46
C ALA A 71 -2.36 16.29 -8.05
N PRO A 72 -2.47 16.16 -9.37
CA PRO A 72 -3.37 15.20 -10.02
C PRO A 72 -3.06 13.75 -9.59
N LYS A 73 -4.06 12.86 -9.58
CA LYS A 73 -3.92 11.48 -9.08
C LYS A 73 -2.78 10.69 -9.71
N ASN A 74 -2.58 10.81 -11.02
CA ASN A 74 -1.49 10.15 -11.75
C ASN A 74 -0.08 10.68 -11.39
N MET A 75 0.02 11.78 -10.65
CA MET A 75 1.28 12.33 -10.13
C MET A 75 1.46 12.04 -8.63
N ARG A 76 0.74 11.05 -8.11
CA ARG A 76 0.79 10.65 -6.70
C ARG A 76 1.44 9.27 -6.50
N SER A 77 2.48 8.95 -7.25
CA SER A 77 3.24 7.70 -7.09
C SER A 77 4.22 7.78 -5.89
N LEU A 78 4.81 6.65 -5.48
CA LEU A 78 5.87 6.65 -4.49
C LEU A 78 7.12 7.36 -5.02
N GLY A 79 7.44 7.21 -6.30
CA GLY A 79 8.50 7.98 -6.95
C GLY A 79 8.28 9.49 -6.87
N ASN A 80 7.03 9.94 -7.03
CA ASN A 80 6.68 11.35 -6.84
C ASN A 80 6.82 11.80 -5.37
N PHE A 81 6.45 10.95 -4.41
CA PHE A 81 6.65 11.24 -2.98
C PHE A 81 8.14 11.38 -2.64
N VAL A 82 8.99 10.44 -3.09
CA VAL A 82 10.44 10.45 -2.89
C VAL A 82 11.11 11.70 -3.49
N THR A 83 10.56 12.21 -4.59
CA THR A 83 10.99 13.49 -5.19
C THR A 83 10.53 14.70 -4.39
N THR A 84 9.36 14.61 -3.75
CA THR A 84 8.73 15.70 -2.99
C THR A 84 9.34 15.86 -1.60
N VAL A 85 9.69 14.76 -0.94
CA VAL A 85 10.24 14.76 0.42
C VAL A 85 11.65 15.34 0.45
N GLN A 86 11.93 16.21 1.41
CA GLN A 86 13.22 16.88 1.53
C GLN A 86 14.21 16.08 2.39
N ASP A 87 13.72 15.37 3.40
CA ASP A 87 14.52 14.53 4.29
C ASP A 87 15.21 13.40 3.53
N LYS A 88 16.53 13.32 3.68
CA LYS A 88 17.37 12.36 2.94
C LYS A 88 17.17 10.92 3.43
N GLU A 89 16.95 10.72 4.72
CA GLU A 89 16.80 9.38 5.29
C GLU A 89 15.46 8.78 4.87
N ILE A 90 14.37 9.57 4.92
CA ILE A 90 13.07 9.16 4.37
C ILE A 90 13.21 8.85 2.88
N ARG A 91 13.86 9.72 2.11
CA ARG A 91 14.08 9.49 0.68
C ARG A 91 14.80 8.16 0.41
N GLN A 92 15.87 7.89 1.15
CA GLN A 92 16.66 6.67 0.98
C GLN A 92 15.88 5.41 1.37
N ALA A 93 15.16 5.45 2.50
CA ALA A 93 14.35 4.33 2.95
C ALA A 93 13.22 4.00 1.95
N LEU A 94 12.50 5.02 1.47
CA LEU A 94 11.34 4.83 0.60
C LEU A 94 11.72 4.52 -0.85
N MET A 95 12.95 4.83 -1.27
CA MET A 95 13.46 4.49 -2.61
C MET A 95 13.33 2.99 -2.93
N HIS A 96 13.45 2.13 -1.92
CA HIS A 96 13.25 0.67 -2.06
C HIS A 96 11.90 0.29 -2.68
N TYR A 97 10.85 1.05 -2.39
CA TYR A 97 9.48 0.81 -2.87
C TYR A 97 9.14 1.56 -4.16
N THR A 98 10.10 2.28 -4.74
CA THR A 98 9.94 2.96 -6.04
C THR A 98 10.43 2.09 -7.18
N LEU A 99 10.17 2.47 -8.43
CA LEU A 99 10.73 1.83 -9.64
C LEU A 99 12.27 1.81 -9.66
N SER A 100 12.93 2.64 -8.84
CA SER A 100 14.40 2.60 -8.68
C SER A 100 14.89 1.57 -7.65
N GLY A 101 13.97 0.93 -6.92
CA GLY A 101 14.23 -0.05 -5.88
C GLY A 101 13.65 -1.42 -6.18
N GLY A 102 13.86 -2.37 -5.27
CA GLY A 102 13.47 -3.77 -5.49
C GLY A 102 11.96 -3.99 -5.54
N MET A 103 11.17 -3.16 -4.85
CA MET A 103 9.73 -3.34 -4.68
C MET A 103 8.86 -2.40 -5.52
N GLY A 104 9.46 -1.62 -6.42
CA GLY A 104 8.73 -0.70 -7.30
C GLY A 104 7.68 -1.36 -8.18
N HIS A 105 7.97 -2.58 -8.64
CA HIS A 105 7.04 -3.38 -9.45
C HIS A 105 5.73 -3.74 -8.73
N LEU A 106 5.68 -3.62 -7.40
CA LEU A 106 4.47 -3.87 -6.61
C LEU A 106 3.76 -2.59 -6.18
N LEU A 107 4.48 -1.49 -5.93
CA LEU A 107 3.96 -0.34 -5.18
C LEU A 107 4.12 1.03 -5.87
N ASP A 108 4.83 1.11 -7.00
CA ASP A 108 5.10 2.38 -7.69
C ASP A 108 4.37 2.47 -9.04
N GLY A 109 3.07 2.16 -9.01
CA GLY A 109 2.16 2.29 -10.13
C GLY A 109 2.07 3.70 -10.68
N GLN A 110 1.94 3.79 -12.01
CA GLN A 110 1.76 5.06 -12.73
C GLN A 110 0.29 5.39 -12.96
N GLU A 111 -0.58 4.38 -12.90
CA GLU A 111 -2.03 4.55 -13.03
C GLU A 111 -2.74 3.90 -11.83
N PRO A 112 -3.75 4.57 -11.24
CA PRO A 112 -4.57 3.96 -10.20
C PRO A 112 -5.34 2.77 -10.77
N LEU A 113 -5.40 1.68 -10.01
CA LEU A 113 -6.16 0.51 -10.42
C LEU A 113 -7.67 0.77 -10.25
N GLU A 114 -8.42 0.78 -11.36
CA GLU A 114 -9.88 0.85 -11.34
C GLU A 114 -10.49 -0.51 -11.00
N GLU A 115 -11.25 -0.59 -9.91
CA GLU A 115 -11.99 -1.79 -9.51
C GLU A 115 -13.50 -1.54 -9.58
N ASN A 116 -14.11 -2.06 -10.64
CA ASN A 116 -15.56 -2.05 -10.84
C ASN A 116 -16.17 -3.46 -10.66
N ASN A 117 -15.56 -4.31 -9.82
CA ASN A 117 -16.01 -5.70 -9.63
C ASN A 117 -16.33 -5.99 -8.17
N ASP A 118 -17.42 -6.70 -7.95
CA ASP A 118 -17.92 -7.07 -6.61
C ASP A 118 -17.23 -8.34 -6.05
N PHE A 119 -16.41 -9.03 -6.86
CA PHE A 119 -15.67 -10.22 -6.47
C PHE A 119 -14.21 -10.10 -6.91
N ILE A 120 -13.29 -10.03 -5.94
CA ILE A 120 -11.87 -9.83 -6.18
C ILE A 120 -11.09 -10.87 -5.36
N VAL A 121 -10.08 -11.48 -5.98
CA VAL A 121 -9.14 -12.40 -5.35
C VAL A 121 -7.74 -11.89 -5.60
N TYR A 122 -6.97 -11.73 -4.53
CA TYR A 122 -5.53 -11.49 -4.59
C TYR A 122 -4.81 -12.74 -4.12
N GLU A 123 -4.02 -13.37 -5.00
CA GLU A 123 -3.05 -14.39 -4.63
C GLU A 123 -1.87 -13.68 -3.96
N ILE A 124 -1.50 -14.12 -2.75
CA ILE A 124 -0.46 -13.46 -1.95
C ILE A 124 0.66 -14.41 -1.50
N ASP A 125 0.66 -15.66 -1.97
CA ASP A 125 1.62 -16.67 -1.52
C ASP A 125 3.07 -16.25 -1.79
N GLU A 126 3.36 -15.73 -2.98
CA GLU A 126 4.67 -15.20 -3.31
C GLU A 126 4.98 -13.93 -2.53
N LEU A 127 3.99 -13.05 -2.34
CA LEU A 127 4.12 -11.85 -1.50
C LEU A 127 4.56 -12.19 -0.07
N MET A 128 3.98 -13.23 0.53
CA MET A 128 4.31 -13.66 1.89
C MET A 128 5.76 -14.16 2.02
N LYS A 129 6.34 -14.71 0.94
CA LYS A 129 7.73 -15.16 0.91
C LYS A 129 8.74 -14.02 0.87
N LEU A 130 8.31 -12.79 0.52
CA LEU A 130 9.19 -11.61 0.45
C LEU A 130 9.55 -11.02 1.82
N GLY A 131 8.90 -11.47 2.90
CA GLY A 131 9.13 -11.01 4.27
C GLY A 131 8.51 -9.64 4.59
N ASP A 132 8.47 -9.29 5.88
CA ASP A 132 7.72 -8.13 6.41
C ASP A 132 8.05 -6.82 5.70
N LYS A 133 9.34 -6.59 5.40
CA LYS A 133 9.80 -5.36 4.76
C LYS A 133 9.24 -5.14 3.35
N ASN A 134 8.75 -6.18 2.70
CA ASN A 134 8.27 -6.16 1.33
C ASN A 134 6.78 -6.47 1.26
N GLY A 135 6.36 -7.54 1.94
CA GLY A 135 4.98 -8.03 1.92
C GLY A 135 4.01 -7.14 2.70
N LEU A 136 4.41 -6.67 3.88
CA LEU A 136 3.50 -5.95 4.78
C LEU A 136 2.97 -4.62 4.18
N PRO A 137 3.79 -3.76 3.54
CA PRO A 137 3.28 -2.54 2.90
C PRO A 137 2.21 -2.81 1.84
N VAL A 138 2.37 -3.88 1.05
CA VAL A 138 1.42 -4.30 0.02
C VAL A 138 0.13 -4.79 0.67
N LEU A 139 0.23 -5.69 1.67
CA LEU A 139 -0.93 -6.19 2.40
C LEU A 139 -1.75 -5.05 3.02
N LEU A 140 -1.09 -4.14 3.76
CA LEU A 140 -1.76 -3.00 4.38
C LEU A 140 -2.54 -2.17 3.36
N TYR A 141 -2.00 -2.00 2.15
CA TYR A 141 -2.71 -1.30 1.09
C TYR A 141 -3.89 -2.12 0.53
N LEU A 142 -3.76 -3.43 0.33
CA LEU A 142 -4.88 -4.29 -0.09
C LEU A 142 -6.05 -4.23 0.92
N PHE A 143 -5.77 -4.27 2.22
CA PHE A 143 -6.79 -4.06 3.25
C PHE A 143 -7.44 -2.68 3.14
N ARG A 144 -6.64 -1.63 2.95
CA ARG A 144 -7.17 -0.27 2.75
C ARG A 144 -8.10 -0.21 1.54
N ARG A 145 -7.76 -0.88 0.44
CA ARG A 145 -8.64 -0.95 -0.74
C ARG A 145 -9.97 -1.62 -0.41
N PHE A 146 -9.93 -2.75 0.29
CA PHE A 146 -11.14 -3.44 0.73
C PHE A 146 -12.01 -2.54 1.60
N GLU A 147 -11.45 -1.90 2.64
CA GLU A 147 -12.18 -0.96 3.51
C GLU A 147 -12.86 0.16 2.72
N ARG A 148 -12.16 0.71 1.73
CA ARG A 148 -12.69 1.78 0.87
C ARG A 148 -13.79 1.33 -0.07
N SER A 149 -13.85 0.03 -0.41
CA SER A 149 -14.91 -0.51 -1.24
C SER A 149 -16.24 -0.66 -0.50
N LEU A 150 -16.23 -0.61 0.84
CA LEU A 150 -17.40 -0.73 1.69
C LEU A 150 -18.26 0.54 1.61
N LYS A 151 -19.49 0.41 1.10
CA LYS A 151 -20.49 1.50 0.98
C LYS A 151 -21.70 1.27 1.89
N GLY A 152 -21.57 0.39 2.89
CA GLY A 152 -22.61 0.01 3.85
C GLY A 152 -23.37 -1.28 3.49
N GLN A 153 -23.08 -1.89 2.34
CA GLN A 153 -23.60 -3.20 1.96
C GLN A 153 -22.86 -4.35 2.67
N PRO A 154 -23.52 -5.50 2.90
CA PRO A 154 -22.84 -6.71 3.39
C PRO A 154 -21.65 -7.06 2.50
N SER A 155 -20.48 -7.26 3.11
CA SER A 155 -19.23 -7.55 2.41
C SER A 155 -18.51 -8.68 3.14
N ILE A 156 -17.81 -9.53 2.38
CA ILE A 156 -17.05 -10.67 2.92
C ILE A 156 -15.59 -10.48 2.53
N LEU A 157 -14.71 -10.54 3.53
CA LEU A 157 -13.28 -10.68 3.33
C LEU A 157 -12.89 -12.11 3.70
N SER A 158 -12.56 -12.92 2.69
CA SER A 158 -12.03 -14.26 2.90
C SER A 158 -10.51 -14.19 2.92
N LEU A 159 -9.90 -14.66 4.00
CA LEU A 159 -8.45 -14.74 4.16
C LEU A 159 -8.06 -16.21 4.25
N ASP A 160 -7.40 -16.73 3.21
CA ASP A 160 -6.67 -17.99 3.33
C ASP A 160 -5.38 -17.72 4.12
N GLU A 161 -4.89 -18.68 4.90
CA GLU A 161 -3.65 -18.52 5.67
C GLU A 161 -3.64 -17.33 6.66
N ALA A 162 -4.84 -16.98 7.19
CA ALA A 162 -5.04 -15.84 8.09
C ALA A 162 -4.11 -15.86 9.33
N TRP A 163 -3.60 -17.02 9.74
CA TRP A 163 -2.64 -17.12 10.85
C TRP A 163 -1.29 -16.46 10.54
N ILE A 164 -0.83 -16.47 9.28
CA ILE A 164 0.42 -15.82 8.90
C ILE A 164 0.25 -14.31 9.08
N MET A 165 -0.88 -13.78 8.59
CA MET A 165 -1.24 -12.37 8.80
C MET A 165 -1.37 -12.02 10.29
N LEU A 166 -2.07 -12.83 11.09
CA LEU A 166 -2.27 -12.64 12.53
C LEU A 166 -0.99 -12.84 13.38
N GLY A 167 0.06 -13.38 12.76
CA GLY A 167 1.40 -13.52 13.33
C GLY A 167 2.18 -12.20 13.34
N HIS A 168 1.91 -11.28 12.42
CA HIS A 168 2.58 -9.97 12.37
C HIS A 168 2.01 -9.03 13.45
N SER A 169 2.90 -8.44 14.26
CA SER A 169 2.54 -7.54 15.37
C SER A 169 1.69 -6.35 14.90
N VAL A 170 2.08 -5.73 13.78
CA VAL A 170 1.37 -4.59 13.17
C VAL A 170 -0.06 -4.95 12.76
N PHE A 171 -0.26 -6.16 12.23
CA PHE A 171 -1.56 -6.59 11.75
C PHE A 171 -2.50 -6.99 12.90
N ARG A 172 -1.94 -7.60 13.95
CA ARG A 172 -2.68 -7.94 15.17
C ARG A 172 -3.28 -6.71 15.87
N GLU A 173 -2.61 -5.56 15.78
CA GLU A 173 -3.15 -4.31 16.33
C GLU A 173 -4.30 -3.75 15.49
N LYS A 174 -4.24 -3.86 14.15
CA LYS A 174 -5.28 -3.36 13.23
C LYS A 174 -6.58 -4.18 13.24
N ILE A 175 -6.53 -5.48 13.53
CA ILE A 175 -7.74 -6.34 13.58
C ILE A 175 -8.53 -6.23 14.90
N ARG A 176 -7.96 -5.60 15.93
CA ARG A 176 -8.61 -5.54 17.26
C ARG A 176 -9.69 -4.47 17.40
N GLU A 177 -9.85 -3.59 16.41
CA GLU A 177 -10.93 -2.60 16.31
C GLU A 177 -12.07 -3.09 15.42
#